data_AF-A0A3F2U5A1-F1
#
_entry.id   AF-A0A3F2U5A1-F1
#
_cell.length_a   1.000
_cell.length_b   1.000
_cell.length_c   1.000
_cell.angle_alpha   90.00
_cell.angle_beta   90.00
_cell.angle_gamma   90.00
#
_symmetry.space_group_name_H-M   'P 1'
#
loop_
_entity.id
_entity.type
_entity.pdbx_description
1 polymer ?
#
loop_
_entity_poly.entity_id
_entity_poly.type
_entity_poly.pdbx_seq_one_letter_code
_entity_poly.pdbx_strand_id
1 'polypeptide(L)'
;MTEFTPFQSLIGGVLIGLSAVLLMALHGRVAGMTGILTGIIPPAASDWSWRAAFLAGAVIAPALYLAAGGVIPFEVPVSTGALILGGLLVGIGVHFGNGCPSGHGICGLARLSRRSLAAVLTFMLAAFITVFVVRHVIGG
;
A
#
# COMPACT_ATOMS: atom_id res chain seq x y z
N MET A 1 8.83 -21.03 -8.77
CA MET A 1 9.13 -20.02 -9.81
C MET A 1 7.94 -19.08 -9.88
N THR A 2 8.11 -17.77 -9.79
CA THR A 2 7.02 -16.80 -10.03
C THR A 2 6.73 -16.76 -11.53
N GLU A 3 5.48 -16.94 -11.92
CA GLU A 3 5.09 -16.87 -13.34
C GLU A 3 5.34 -15.46 -13.90
N PHE A 4 5.92 -15.40 -15.10
CA PHE A 4 6.18 -14.13 -15.76
C PHE A 4 4.88 -13.62 -16.40
N THR A 5 4.25 -12.61 -15.78
CA THR A 5 2.94 -12.06 -16.17
C THR A 5 3.02 -10.58 -16.58
N PRO A 6 3.73 -10.26 -17.69
CA PRO A 6 4.05 -8.87 -18.05
C PRO A 6 2.81 -8.03 -18.37
N PHE A 7 1.84 -8.59 -19.10
CA PHE A 7 0.63 -7.87 -19.47
C PHE A 7 -0.27 -7.59 -18.27
N GLN A 8 -0.44 -8.56 -17.37
CA GLN A 8 -1.23 -8.37 -16.15
C GLN A 8 -0.59 -7.31 -15.24
N SER A 9 0.74 -7.36 -15.08
CA SER A 9 1.50 -6.39 -14.29
C SER A 9 1.42 -4.98 -14.89
N LEU A 10 1.49 -4.85 -16.22
CA LEU A 10 1.35 -3.58 -16.93
C LEU A 10 -0.06 -2.99 -16.74
N ILE A 11 -1.10 -3.80 -16.96
CA ILE A 11 -2.50 -3.36 -16.79
C ILE A 11 -2.75 -2.93 -15.35
N GLY A 12 -2.29 -3.71 -14.37
CA GLY A 12 -2.39 -3.36 -12.96
C GLY A 12 -1.69 -2.02 -12.65
N GLY A 13 -0.47 -1.82 -13.16
CA GLY A 13 0.28 -0.57 -13.01
C GLY A 13 -0.44 0.64 -13.62
N VAL A 14 -0.99 0.49 -14.83
CA VAL A 14 -1.78 1.53 -15.50
C VAL A 14 -3.03 1.87 -14.69
N LEU A 15 -3.75 0.89 -14.16
CA LEU A 15 -4.95 1.11 -13.34
C LEU A 15 -4.62 1.85 -12.03
N ILE A 16 -3.53 1.47 -11.35
CA ILE A 16 -3.06 2.16 -10.13
C ILE A 16 -2.67 3.61 -10.45
N GLY A 17 -1.91 3.82 -11.52
CA GLY A 17 -1.50 5.15 -11.98
C GLY A 17 -2.69 6.02 -12.34
N LEU A 18 -3.65 5.49 -13.10
CA LEU A 18 -4.88 6.18 -13.48
C LEU A 18 -5.69 6.56 -12.24
N SER A 19 -5.85 5.65 -11.28
CA SER A 19 -6.53 5.92 -10.00
C SER A 19 -5.87 7.07 -9.24
N ALA A 20 -4.54 7.08 -9.13
CA ALA A 20 -3.79 8.14 -8.45
C ALA A 20 -3.94 9.50 -9.16
N VAL A 21 -3.93 9.52 -10.49
CA VAL A 21 -4.13 10.73 -11.31
C VAL A 21 -5.56 11.24 -11.18
N LEU A 22 -6.57 10.37 -11.23
CA LEU A 22 -7.98 10.74 -11.06
C LEU A 22 -8.24 11.33 -9.67
N LEU A 23 -7.65 10.75 -8.62
CA LEU A 23 -7.77 11.31 -7.28
C LEU A 23 -7.16 12.73 -7.20
N MET A 24 -6.03 12.94 -7.87
CA MET A 24 -5.38 14.24 -7.93
C MET A 24 -6.16 15.26 -8.77
N ALA A 25 -6.71 14.84 -9.91
CA ALA A 25 -7.46 15.70 -10.82
C ALA A 25 -8.83 16.10 -10.26
N LEU A 26 -9.55 15.16 -9.63
CA LEU A 26 -10.91 15.40 -9.16
C LEU A 26 -10.98 16.00 -7.75
N HIS A 27 -10.06 15.61 -6.86
CA HIS A 27 -10.09 16.04 -5.45
C HIS A 27 -8.89 16.91 -5.06
N GLY A 28 -7.91 17.12 -5.95
CA GLY A 28 -6.69 17.86 -5.62
C GLY A 28 -5.82 17.17 -4.56
N ARG A 29 -6.02 15.86 -4.35
CA ARG A 29 -5.36 15.09 -3.28
C ARG A 29 -4.34 14.10 -3.84
N VAL A 30 -3.32 13.83 -3.04
CA VAL A 30 -2.30 12.83 -3.34
C VAL A 30 -2.72 11.49 -2.73
N ALA A 31 -2.67 10.41 -3.52
CA ALA A 31 -2.94 9.06 -3.02
C ALA A 31 -1.88 8.64 -1.97
N GLY A 32 -2.36 8.16 -0.82
CA GLY A 32 -1.51 7.65 0.26
C GLY A 32 -2.34 6.96 1.33
N MET A 33 -2.22 5.63 1.42
CA MET A 33 -3.06 4.77 2.28
C MET A 33 -3.03 5.21 3.74
N THR A 34 -1.86 5.50 4.32
CA THR A 34 -1.76 5.94 5.72
C THR A 34 -2.57 7.20 5.98
N GLY A 35 -2.43 8.23 5.14
CA GLY A 35 -3.17 9.47 5.32
C GLY A 35 -4.68 9.29 5.13
N ILE A 36 -5.09 8.46 4.17
CA ILE A 36 -6.49 8.12 3.95
C ILE A 36 -7.07 7.42 5.19
N LEU A 37 -6.36 6.42 5.72
CA LEU A 37 -6.78 5.64 6.88
C LEU A 37 -6.79 6.47 8.16
N THR A 38 -5.77 7.27 8.44
CA THR A 38 -5.76 8.13 9.64
C THR A 38 -6.79 9.25 9.56
N GLY A 39 -7.15 9.70 8.36
CA GLY A 39 -8.13 10.77 8.17
C GLY A 39 -9.58 10.40 8.51
N ILE A 40 -9.88 9.11 8.68
CA ILE A 40 -11.19 8.63 9.15
C ILE A 40 -11.19 8.27 10.64
N ILE A 41 -10.03 8.24 11.30
CA ILE A 41 -9.91 7.95 12.73
C ILE A 41 -10.19 9.24 13.52
N PRO A 42 -11.01 9.20 14.58
CA PRO A 42 -11.26 10.35 15.43
C PRO A 42 -9.97 10.95 16.05
N PRO A 43 -9.79 12.28 16.05
CA PRO A 43 -10.65 13.29 15.44
C PRO A 43 -10.54 13.27 13.90
N ALA A 44 -11.66 12.97 13.24
CA ALA A 44 -11.70 12.76 11.79
C ALA A 44 -11.41 14.07 11.03
N ALA A 45 -10.78 13.95 9.87
CA ALA A 45 -10.52 15.09 9.02
C ALA A 45 -11.84 15.68 8.47
N SER A 46 -11.87 16.98 8.18
CA SER A 46 -13.03 17.63 7.55
C SER A 46 -13.44 16.97 6.22
N ASP A 47 -12.50 16.29 5.55
CA ASP A 47 -12.70 15.62 4.28
C ASP A 47 -12.78 14.09 4.42
N TRP A 48 -13.25 13.58 5.56
CA TRP A 48 -13.34 12.14 5.85
C TRP A 48 -14.23 11.37 4.86
N SER A 49 -15.22 12.01 4.24
CA SER A 49 -16.21 11.35 3.37
C SER A 49 -15.57 10.69 2.14
N TRP A 50 -14.70 11.39 1.42
CA TRP A 50 -14.01 10.81 0.25
C TRP A 50 -13.00 9.75 0.67
N ARG A 51 -12.37 9.91 1.84
CA ARG A 51 -11.42 8.93 2.39
C ARG A 51 -12.14 7.62 2.74
N ALA A 52 -13.30 7.72 3.37
CA ALA A 52 -14.16 6.60 3.65
C ALA A 52 -14.65 5.92 2.36
N ALA A 53 -15.07 6.70 1.35
CA ALA A 53 -15.45 6.16 0.05
C ALA A 53 -14.30 5.42 -0.65
N PHE A 54 -13.08 5.95 -0.58
CA PHE A 54 -11.88 5.30 -1.13
C PHE A 54 -11.60 3.96 -0.42
N LEU A 55 -11.65 3.94 0.92
CA LEU A 55 -11.42 2.71 1.70
C LEU A 55 -12.53 1.68 1.48
N ALA A 56 -13.79 2.13 1.41
CA ALA A 56 -14.91 1.27 1.05
C ALA A 56 -14.70 0.65 -0.34
N GLY A 57 -14.30 1.44 -1.34
CA GLY A 57 -13.95 0.94 -2.67
C GLY A 57 -12.83 -0.09 -2.65
N ALA A 58 -11.77 0.14 -1.85
CA ALA A 58 -10.66 -0.78 -1.70
C ALA A 58 -11.05 -2.14 -1.09
N VAL A 59 -12.08 -2.18 -0.23
CA VAL A 59 -12.61 -3.41 0.36
C VAL A 59 -13.68 -4.05 -0.52
N ILE A 60 -14.57 -3.25 -1.11
CA ILE A 60 -15.69 -3.73 -1.93
C ILE A 60 -15.19 -4.32 -3.25
N ALA A 61 -14.17 -3.73 -3.89
CA ALA A 61 -13.66 -4.22 -5.17
C ALA A 61 -13.23 -5.70 -5.13
N PRO A 62 -12.35 -6.16 -4.21
CA PRO A 62 -12.01 -7.58 -4.10
C PRO A 62 -13.20 -8.44 -3.65
N ALA A 63 -14.09 -7.91 -2.81
CA ALA A 63 -15.29 -8.64 -2.39
C ALA A 63 -16.25 -8.93 -3.57
N LEU A 64 -16.46 -7.95 -4.45
CA LEU A 64 -17.26 -8.13 -5.67
C LEU A 64 -16.60 -9.10 -6.65
N TYR A 65 -15.26 -9.06 -6.77
CA TYR A 65 -14.53 -10.02 -7.60
C TYR A 65 -14.74 -11.47 -7.11
N LEU A 66 -14.66 -11.70 -5.80
CA LEU A 66 -14.96 -13.01 -5.19
C LEU A 66 -16.42 -13.41 -5.38
N ALA A 67 -17.36 -12.47 -5.18
CA ALA A 67 -18.80 -12.73 -5.36
C ALA A 67 -19.18 -13.05 -6.81
N ALA A 68 -18.42 -12.53 -7.78
CA ALA A 68 -18.56 -12.84 -9.21
C ALA A 68 -17.96 -14.21 -9.59
N GLY A 69 -17.46 -15.00 -8.62
CA GLY A 69 -16.83 -16.30 -8.85
C GLY A 69 -15.34 -16.23 -9.15
N GLY A 70 -14.71 -15.06 -9.01
CA GLY A 70 -13.26 -14.91 -9.09
C GLY A 70 -12.56 -15.63 -7.93
N VAL A 71 -11.35 -16.13 -8.18
CA VAL A 71 -10.52 -16.78 -7.16
C VAL A 71 -9.26 -15.95 -6.99
N ILE A 72 -8.92 -15.62 -5.75
CA ILE A 72 -7.66 -14.94 -5.40
C ILE A 72 -6.72 -16.01 -4.85
N PRO A 73 -5.79 -16.57 -5.66
CA PRO A 73 -4.83 -17.56 -5.20
C PRO A 73 -3.76 -16.88 -4.34
N PHE A 74 -4.10 -16.60 -3.09
CA PHE A 74 -3.20 -15.95 -2.12
C PHE A 74 -3.24 -16.71 -0.80
N GLU A 75 -2.11 -17.30 -0.44
CA GLU A 75 -1.87 -17.87 0.88
C GLU A 75 -0.93 -16.96 1.65
N VAL A 76 -1.23 -16.70 2.91
CA VAL A 76 -0.35 -15.93 3.79
C VAL A 76 0.60 -16.91 4.48
N PRO A 77 1.89 -16.97 4.10
CA PRO A 77 2.82 -17.99 4.59
C PRO A 77 3.38 -17.65 5.98
N VAL A 78 2.70 -16.81 6.76
CA VAL A 78 3.17 -16.32 8.07
C VAL A 78 2.05 -16.38 9.10
N SER A 79 2.41 -16.59 10.37
CA SER A 79 1.45 -16.71 11.47
C SER A 79 0.68 -15.40 11.71
N THR A 80 -0.54 -15.51 12.27
CA THR A 80 -1.34 -14.34 12.65
C THR A 80 -0.60 -13.42 13.62
N GLY A 81 0.20 -13.98 14.53
CA GLY A 81 1.04 -13.18 15.44
C GLY A 81 2.08 -12.34 14.70
N ALA A 82 2.75 -12.92 13.69
CA ALA A 82 3.71 -12.20 12.86
C ALA A 82 3.03 -11.10 12.03
N LEU A 83 1.81 -11.34 11.53
CA LEU A 83 1.01 -10.31 10.83
C LEU A 83 0.66 -9.13 11.73
N ILE A 84 0.19 -9.40 12.95
CA ILE A 84 -0.17 -8.33 13.90
C ILE A 84 1.06 -7.50 14.27
N LEU A 85 2.17 -8.16 14.62
CA LEU A 85 3.44 -7.48 14.94
C LEU A 85 3.97 -6.69 13.75
N GLY A 86 3.97 -7.29 12.56
CA GLY A 86 4.39 -6.64 11.32
C GLY A 86 3.54 -5.40 11.01
N GLY A 87 2.22 -5.51 11.15
CA GLY A 87 1.30 -4.39 10.97
C GLY A 87 1.55 -3.23 11.94
N LEU A 88 1.80 -3.54 13.22
CA LEU A 88 2.14 -2.52 14.23
C LEU A 88 3.47 -1.83 13.91
N LEU A 89 4.51 -2.59 13.59
CA LEU A 89 5.83 -2.06 13.23
C LEU A 89 5.76 -1.19 11.97
N VAL A 90 5.03 -1.64 10.94
CA VAL A 90 4.77 -0.85 9.73
C VAL A 90 4.01 0.42 10.08
N GLY A 91 2.97 0.34 10.92
CA GLY A 91 2.19 1.50 11.38
C GLY A 91 3.05 2.57 12.06
N ILE A 92 3.93 2.16 12.97
CA ILE A 92 4.90 3.05 13.62
C ILE A 92 5.87 3.64 12.59
N GLY A 93 6.40 2.80 11.69
CA GLY A 93 7.33 3.20 10.65
C GLY A 93 6.76 4.24 9.68
N VAL A 94 5.52 4.06 9.20
CA VAL A 94 4.87 5.01 8.30
C VAL A 94 4.47 6.31 8.99
N HIS A 95 4.22 6.28 10.30
CA HIS A 95 3.99 7.48 11.10
C HIS A 95 5.27 8.33 11.16
N PHE A 96 6.41 7.76 11.57
CA PHE A 96 7.69 8.49 11.61
C PHE A 96 8.24 8.83 10.22
N GLY A 97 7.97 7.97 9.22
CA GLY A 97 8.25 8.27 7.81
C GLY A 97 7.37 9.37 7.23
N ASN A 98 6.33 9.80 7.95
CA ASN A 98 5.33 10.76 7.52
C ASN A 98 4.76 10.43 6.12
N GLY A 99 4.47 9.14 5.94
CA GLY A 99 3.97 8.58 4.68
C GLY A 99 4.21 7.07 4.57
N CYS A 100 3.49 6.45 3.65
CA CYS A 100 3.60 5.03 3.32
C CYS A 100 4.40 4.81 2.04
N PRO A 101 4.83 3.56 1.79
CA PRO A 101 5.45 3.17 0.52
C PRO A 101 4.57 3.48 -0.69
N SER A 102 3.25 3.34 -0.60
CA SER A 102 2.35 3.67 -1.72
C SER A 102 2.34 5.17 -2.04
N GLY A 103 2.28 6.05 -1.02
CA GLY A 103 2.29 7.49 -1.23
C GLY A 103 3.64 8.04 -1.71
N HIS A 104 4.73 7.61 -1.09
CA HIS A 104 6.08 8.01 -1.51
C HIS A 104 6.50 7.35 -2.83
N GLY A 105 6.16 6.08 -3.04
CA GLY A 105 6.51 5.32 -4.23
C GLY A 105 5.72 5.75 -5.45
N ILE A 106 4.39 5.68 -5.40
CA ILE A 106 3.55 5.93 -6.58
C ILE A 106 3.55 7.43 -6.91
N CYS A 107 3.10 8.26 -5.97
CA CYS A 107 2.93 9.68 -6.24
C CYS A 107 4.18 10.52 -5.95
N GLY A 108 4.97 10.16 -4.94
CA GLY A 108 6.15 10.91 -4.53
C GLY A 108 7.30 10.85 -5.53
N LEU A 109 7.65 9.65 -6.01
CA LEU A 109 8.67 9.47 -7.05
C LEU A 109 8.23 10.03 -8.40
N ALA A 110 6.96 9.88 -8.77
CA ALA A 110 6.41 10.47 -10.00
C ALA A 110 6.54 12.00 -10.05
N ARG A 111 6.57 12.66 -8.88
CA ARG A 111 6.82 14.11 -8.73
C ARG A 111 8.29 14.46 -8.49
N LEU A 112 9.22 13.53 -8.70
CA LEU A 112 10.67 13.71 -8.55
C LEU A 112 11.09 14.23 -7.16
N SER A 113 10.37 13.83 -6.12
CA SER A 113 10.67 14.25 -4.74
C SER A 113 11.88 13.51 -4.17
N ARG A 114 12.97 14.24 -3.89
CA ARG A 114 14.17 13.70 -3.22
C ARG A 114 13.85 13.06 -1.87
N ARG A 115 12.94 13.67 -1.10
CA ARG A 115 12.45 13.13 0.16
C ARG A 115 11.78 11.78 -0.03
N SER A 116 10.94 11.64 -1.06
CA SER A 116 10.25 10.39 -1.34
C SER A 116 11.19 9.31 -1.84
N LEU A 117 12.21 9.68 -2.62
CA LEU A 117 13.28 8.76 -3.00
C LEU A 117 14.01 8.21 -1.78
N ALA A 118 14.43 9.07 -0.85
CA ALA A 118 15.07 8.63 0.38
C ALA A 118 14.16 7.69 1.19
N ALA A 119 12.87 8.04 1.36
CA ALA A 119 11.91 7.21 2.08
C ALA A 119 11.74 5.81 1.43
N VAL A 120 11.57 5.76 0.11
CA VAL A 120 11.41 4.48 -0.62
C VAL A 120 12.65 3.62 -0.50
N LEU A 121 13.85 4.20 -0.65
CA LEU A 121 15.10 3.46 -0.48
C LEU A 121 15.23 2.87 0.93
N THR A 122 14.89 3.65 1.96
CA THR A 122 14.89 3.17 3.35
C THR A 122 13.88 2.04 3.56
N PHE A 123 12.65 2.17 3.04
CA PHE A 123 11.63 1.11 3.17
C PHE A 123 12.06 -0.17 2.46
N MET A 124 12.61 -0.07 1.24
CA MET A 124 13.08 -1.23 0.48
C MET A 124 14.29 -1.89 1.16
N LEU A 125 15.25 -1.10 1.65
CA LEU A 125 16.40 -1.62 2.37
C LEU A 125 15.96 -2.37 3.64
N ALA A 126 15.08 -1.78 4.45
CA ALA A 126 14.55 -2.43 5.64
C ALA A 126 13.78 -3.73 5.30
N ALA A 127 12.98 -3.73 4.22
CA ALA A 127 12.27 -4.92 3.75
C ALA A 127 13.25 -6.02 3.32
N PHE A 128 14.29 -5.68 2.53
CA PHE A 128 15.30 -6.64 2.11
C PHE A 128 16.05 -7.25 3.29
N ILE A 129 16.49 -6.42 4.26
CA ILE A 129 17.16 -6.88 5.47
C ILE A 129 16.23 -7.80 6.27
N THR A 130 14.97 -7.40 6.46
CA THR A 130 13.99 -8.19 7.23
C THR A 130 13.74 -9.55 6.57
N VAL A 131 13.50 -9.58 5.26
CA VAL A 131 13.28 -10.83 4.51
C VAL A 131 14.53 -11.71 4.56
N PHE A 132 15.72 -11.13 4.41
CA PHE A 132 16.98 -11.88 4.50
C PHE A 132 17.14 -12.53 5.87
N VAL A 133 16.98 -11.76 6.95
CA VAL A 133 17.10 -12.26 8.32
C VAL A 133 16.07 -13.36 8.60
N VAL A 134 14.80 -13.12 8.29
CA VAL A 134 13.73 -14.08 8.56
C VAL A 134 13.95 -15.38 7.78
N ARG A 135 14.24 -15.30 6.47
CA ARG A 135 14.35 -16.50 5.63
C ARG A 135 15.68 -17.24 5.72
N HIS A 136 16.80 -16.55 5.93
CA HIS A 136 18.13 -17.14 5.82
C HIS A 136 18.86 -17.26 7.15
N VAL A 137 18.53 -16.43 8.15
CA VAL A 137 19.19 -16.46 9.47
C VAL A 137 18.34 -17.21 10.49
N ILE A 138 17.04 -16.92 10.54
CA ILE A 138 16.11 -17.55 11.49
C ILE A 138 15.54 -18.87 10.91
N GLY A 139 15.51 -19.01 9.59
CA GLY A 139 15.01 -20.21 8.90
C GLY A 139 13.48 -20.29 8.80
N GLY A 140 12.80 -19.14 8.78
CA GLY A 140 11.35 -19.04 8.57
C GLY A 140 10.93 -18.98 7.11
#